data_AF-A0A920FZM7-F1
#
_entry.id   AF-A0A920FZM7-F1
#
_cell.length_a   1.000
_cell.length_b   1.000
_cell.length_c   1.000
_cell.angle_alpha   90.00
_cell.angle_beta   90.00
_cell.angle_gamma   90.00
#
_symmetry.space_group_name_H-M   'P 1'
#
loop_
_entity.id
_entity.type
_entity.pdbx_description
1 polymer ?
#
loop_
_entity_poly.entity_id
_entity_poly.type
_entity_poly.pdbx_seq_one_letter_code
_entity_poly.pdbx_strand_id
1 'polypeptide(L)'
;MLRQRTLRESIKSTGVGLHSGNKVTMQLSPAPVDTGIVFRRTDLSPIRDIPARADQVDETDLSTSLGRGEFQVTTVEHLLSALCGLGIDNAFIEIDSPEVPIMDGSAGPFVYLLQTAGVQEQPAAKRFIRVTHKITFSDGDKVATLRPYEGFRVTFAIDFDHPYSRNKSAMQRSI
;
A
#
# COMPACT_ATOMS: atom_id res chain seq x y z
N MET A 1 10.60 -5.28 -22.95
CA MET A 1 9.35 -5.61 -22.23
C MET A 1 9.57 -5.35 -20.76
N LEU A 2 8.74 -4.52 -20.13
CA LEU A 2 8.82 -4.32 -18.67
C LEU A 2 8.42 -5.62 -17.97
N ARG A 3 9.27 -6.09 -17.07
CA ARG A 3 9.10 -7.35 -16.35
C ARG A 3 8.44 -7.13 -15.00
N GLN A 4 7.67 -8.11 -14.53
CA GLN A 4 7.20 -8.12 -13.15
C GLN A 4 8.38 -8.11 -12.18
N ARG A 5 8.18 -7.50 -11.02
CA ARG A 5 9.20 -7.38 -9.97
C ARG A 5 8.74 -8.01 -8.66
N THR A 6 9.65 -8.67 -7.99
CA THR A 6 9.51 -9.13 -6.61
C THR A 6 10.74 -8.72 -5.80
N LEU A 7 10.79 -9.07 -4.53
CA LEU A 7 11.97 -8.87 -3.69
C LEU A 7 13.06 -9.87 -4.07
N ARG A 8 14.33 -9.48 -3.92
CA ARG A 8 15.45 -10.42 -4.09
C ARG A 8 15.61 -11.32 -2.87
N GLU A 9 15.60 -10.72 -1.69
CA GLU A 9 15.69 -11.41 -0.40
C GLU A 9 14.50 -11.09 0.49
N SER A 10 14.28 -11.89 1.53
CA SER A 10 13.28 -11.56 2.56
C SER A 10 13.89 -10.58 3.57
N ILE A 11 13.08 -9.64 4.08
CA ILE A 11 13.51 -8.70 5.12
C ILE A 11 12.47 -8.61 6.24
N LYS A 12 12.95 -8.54 7.48
CA LYS A 12 12.12 -8.41 8.68
C LYS A 12 12.25 -7.02 9.28
N SER A 13 11.16 -6.54 9.86
CA SER A 13 11.13 -5.33 10.67
C SER A 13 10.19 -5.53 11.86
N THR A 14 10.40 -4.73 12.90
CA THR A 14 9.53 -4.68 14.07
C THR A 14 9.17 -3.23 14.34
N GLY A 15 7.90 -3.00 14.61
CA GLY A 15 7.39 -1.67 14.96
C GLY A 15 6.16 -1.78 15.85
N VAL A 16 5.37 -0.72 15.84
CA VAL A 16 4.13 -0.58 16.62
C VAL A 16 3.02 -0.15 15.68
N GLY A 17 1.81 -0.68 15.84
CA GLY A 17 0.63 -0.22 15.12
C GLY A 17 0.22 1.19 15.57
N LEU A 18 -0.23 2.05 14.65
CA LEU A 18 -0.62 3.43 14.97
C LEU A 18 -1.85 3.47 15.87
N HIS A 19 -2.86 2.68 15.52
CA HIS A 19 -4.17 2.73 16.17
C HIS A 19 -4.28 1.73 17.32
N SER A 20 -3.71 0.53 17.14
CA SER A 20 -3.75 -0.52 18.15
C SER A 20 -2.72 -0.34 19.26
N GLY A 21 -1.59 0.33 18.99
CA GLY A 21 -0.45 0.38 19.90
C GLY A 21 0.25 -0.97 20.11
N ASN A 22 -0.15 -2.01 19.36
CA ASN A 22 0.41 -3.35 19.48
C ASN A 22 1.81 -3.39 18.85
N LYS A 23 2.72 -4.16 19.46
CA LYS A 23 3.98 -4.52 18.81
C LYS A 23 3.69 -5.43 17.61
N VAL A 24 4.35 -5.18 16.49
CA VAL A 24 4.17 -5.93 15.25
C VAL A 24 5.54 -6.33 14.70
N THR A 25 5.69 -7.60 14.36
CA THR A 25 6.77 -8.12 13.51
C THR A 25 6.21 -8.31 12.11
N MET A 26 6.86 -7.67 11.14
CA MET A 26 6.52 -7.78 9.73
C MET A 26 7.68 -8.42 8.95
N GLN A 27 7.37 -9.35 8.06
CA GLN A 27 8.31 -9.91 7.08
C GLN A 27 7.82 -9.66 5.65
N LEU A 28 8.66 -9.06 4.83
CA LEU A 28 8.43 -8.90 3.40
C LEU A 28 9.24 -9.97 2.66
N SER A 29 8.58 -10.79 1.85
CA SER A 29 9.22 -11.93 1.17
C SER A 29 8.93 -11.92 -0.34
N PRO A 30 9.84 -12.49 -1.16
CA PRO A 30 9.58 -12.70 -2.58
C PRO A 30 8.33 -13.55 -2.81
N ALA A 31 7.62 -13.32 -3.91
CA ALA A 31 6.47 -14.12 -4.32
C ALA A 31 6.54 -14.47 -5.81
N PRO A 32 5.95 -15.61 -6.23
CA PRO A 32 5.91 -16.02 -7.64
C PRO A 32 5.24 -14.99 -8.55
N VAL A 33 5.46 -15.14 -9.86
CA VAL A 33 4.77 -14.37 -10.91
C VAL A 33 3.26 -14.44 -10.72
N ASP A 34 2.59 -13.31 -10.98
CA ASP A 34 1.13 -13.15 -10.91
C ASP A 34 0.50 -13.40 -9.52
N THR A 35 1.30 -13.46 -8.46
CA THR A 35 0.79 -13.53 -7.07
C THR A 35 0.08 -12.23 -6.66
N GLY A 36 0.62 -11.09 -7.10
CA GLY A 36 0.25 -9.79 -6.55
C GLY A 36 0.87 -9.57 -5.15
N ILE A 37 0.35 -8.55 -4.46
CA ILE A 37 0.70 -8.27 -3.07
C ILE A 37 -0.30 -9.00 -2.17
N VAL A 38 0.20 -9.84 -1.26
CA VAL A 38 -0.64 -10.66 -0.37
C VAL A 38 -0.19 -10.46 1.07
N PHE A 39 -1.10 -9.97 1.91
CA PHE A 39 -0.88 -9.94 3.35
C PHE A 39 -1.17 -11.31 3.96
N ARG A 40 -0.43 -11.68 5.00
CA ARG A 40 -0.57 -12.95 5.71
C ARG A 40 -0.56 -12.70 7.21
N ARG A 41 -1.68 -12.97 7.88
CA ARG A 41 -1.82 -12.93 9.34
C ARG A 41 -1.27 -14.23 9.94
N THR A 42 -0.03 -14.19 10.43
CA THR A 42 0.68 -15.37 10.96
C THR A 42 0.39 -15.65 12.43
N ASP A 43 -0.23 -14.70 13.12
CA ASP A 43 -0.73 -14.83 14.50
C ASP A 43 -2.05 -15.60 14.58
N LEU A 44 -2.73 -15.83 13.45
CA LEU A 44 -3.99 -16.57 13.38
C LEU A 44 -3.78 -18.06 13.10
N SER A 45 -4.72 -18.88 13.60
CA SER A 45 -4.77 -20.32 13.34
C SER A 45 -6.16 -20.72 12.79
N PRO A 46 -6.26 -21.13 11.52
CA PRO A 46 -5.19 -21.20 10.52
C PRO A 46 -4.72 -19.82 10.06
N ILE A 47 -3.48 -19.76 9.56
CA ILE A 47 -2.92 -18.57 8.88
C ILE A 47 -3.87 -18.13 7.76
N ARG A 48 -4.06 -16.82 7.63
CA ARG A 48 -4.92 -16.23 6.60
C ARG A 48 -4.14 -15.35 5.63
N ASP A 49 -4.36 -15.59 4.35
CA ASP A 49 -3.85 -14.79 3.24
C ASP A 49 -4.95 -13.85 2.73
N ILE A 50 -4.62 -12.57 2.57
CA ILE A 50 -5.52 -11.48 2.18
C ILE A 50 -4.86 -10.73 1.01
N PRO A 51 -5.32 -10.95 -0.23
CA PRO A 51 -4.81 -10.21 -1.38
C PRO A 51 -5.08 -8.70 -1.24
N ALA A 52 -4.07 -7.87 -1.52
CA ALA A 52 -4.22 -6.41 -1.52
C ALA A 52 -4.96 -5.93 -2.78
N ARG A 53 -6.28 -6.08 -2.78
CA ARG A 53 -7.17 -5.75 -3.89
C ARG A 53 -8.35 -4.90 -3.43
N ALA A 54 -8.91 -4.11 -4.35
CA ALA A 54 -10.03 -3.23 -4.05
C ALA A 54 -11.28 -3.99 -3.55
N ASP A 55 -11.51 -5.23 -4.02
CA ASP A 55 -12.61 -6.09 -3.56
C ASP A 55 -12.39 -6.70 -2.17
N GLN A 56 -11.21 -6.50 -1.57
CA GLN A 56 -10.89 -6.90 -0.20
C GLN A 56 -10.94 -5.73 0.79
N VAL A 57 -11.17 -4.50 0.32
CA VAL A 57 -11.32 -3.33 1.21
C VAL A 57 -12.64 -3.45 1.99
N ASP A 58 -12.58 -3.27 3.31
CA ASP A 58 -13.74 -3.33 4.20
C ASP A 58 -14.01 -1.98 4.87
N GLU A 59 -13.10 -1.54 5.73
CA GLU A 59 -13.19 -0.25 6.44
C GLU A 59 -12.20 0.77 5.85
N THR A 60 -12.64 2.04 5.81
CA THR A 60 -11.83 3.17 5.33
C THR A 60 -11.80 4.35 6.33
N ASP A 61 -12.25 4.11 7.56
CA ASP A 61 -12.20 5.11 8.63
C ASP A 61 -10.80 5.13 9.23
N LEU A 62 -10.19 6.32 9.27
CA LEU A 62 -8.82 6.61 9.73
C LEU A 62 -7.68 5.95 8.92
N SER A 63 -7.89 4.76 8.38
CA SER A 63 -6.91 4.01 7.57
C SER A 63 -7.61 3.11 6.54
N THR A 64 -6.85 2.50 5.62
CA THR A 64 -7.39 1.45 4.75
C THR A 64 -7.24 0.07 5.40
N SER A 65 -8.35 -0.66 5.50
CA SER A 65 -8.39 -2.02 6.02
C SER A 65 -8.73 -3.04 4.94
N LEU A 66 -8.03 -4.17 4.93
CA LEU A 66 -8.24 -5.30 4.03
C LEU A 66 -8.73 -6.53 4.81
N GLY A 67 -9.66 -7.29 4.25
CA GLY A 67 -10.30 -8.43 4.91
C GLY A 67 -11.41 -7.99 5.87
N ARG A 68 -12.07 -8.94 6.53
CA ARG A 68 -13.24 -8.66 7.40
C ARG A 68 -13.09 -9.28 8.78
N GLY A 69 -13.56 -8.57 9.80
CA GLY A 69 -13.59 -9.05 11.19
C GLY A 69 -12.20 -9.38 11.71
N GLU A 70 -12.06 -10.50 12.42
CA GLU A 70 -10.80 -10.89 13.06
C GLU A 70 -9.64 -11.15 12.08
N PHE A 71 -9.96 -11.38 10.80
CA PHE A 71 -9.01 -11.66 9.74
C PHE A 71 -8.47 -10.41 9.06
N GLN A 72 -8.82 -9.21 9.51
CA GLN A 72 -8.42 -7.99 8.82
C GLN A 72 -6.93 -7.63 8.99
N VAL A 73 -6.44 -6.80 8.07
CA VAL A 73 -5.19 -6.06 8.19
C VAL A 73 -5.47 -4.58 7.96
N THR A 74 -5.10 -3.74 8.92
CA THR A 74 -5.36 -2.29 8.87
C THR A 74 -4.08 -1.50 8.59
N THR A 75 -4.24 -0.23 8.20
CA THR A 75 -3.14 0.72 7.99
C THR A 75 -2.17 0.30 6.86
N VAL A 76 -2.71 -0.28 5.78
CA VAL A 76 -1.89 -0.86 4.69
C VAL A 76 -1.30 0.18 3.73
N GLU A 77 -1.86 1.39 3.69
CA GLU A 77 -1.65 2.40 2.66
C GLU A 77 -0.21 2.87 2.50
N HIS A 78 0.55 3.06 3.59
CA HIS A 78 1.94 3.53 3.50
C HIS A 78 2.88 2.47 2.92
N LEU A 79 2.70 1.21 3.31
CA LEU A 79 3.46 0.09 2.77
C LEU A 79 3.12 -0.15 1.29
N LEU A 80 1.83 -0.12 0.94
CA LEU A 80 1.39 -0.23 -0.46
C LEU A 80 1.90 0.94 -1.31
N SER A 81 1.97 2.16 -0.76
CA SER A 81 2.58 3.31 -1.42
C SER A 81 4.07 3.08 -1.73
N ALA A 82 4.84 2.53 -0.78
CA ALA A 82 6.25 2.20 -0.98
C ALA A 82 6.45 1.11 -2.05
N LEU A 83 5.64 0.04 -2.00
CA LEU A 83 5.66 -1.05 -2.99
C LEU A 83 5.34 -0.54 -4.40
N CYS A 84 4.29 0.29 -4.52
CA CYS A 84 3.90 0.93 -5.77
C CYS A 84 5.00 1.85 -6.31
N GLY A 85 5.58 2.70 -5.44
CA GLY A 85 6.66 3.62 -5.82
C GLY A 85 7.93 2.94 -6.33
N LEU A 86 8.23 1.72 -5.85
CA LEU A 86 9.35 0.90 -6.32
C LEU A 86 8.97 -0.08 -7.45
N GLY A 87 7.67 -0.15 -7.78
CA GLY A 87 7.13 -0.98 -8.85
C GLY A 87 7.17 -2.48 -8.55
N ILE A 88 7.08 -2.89 -7.27
CA ILE A 88 6.98 -4.29 -6.86
C ILE A 88 5.59 -4.83 -7.25
N ASP A 89 5.56 -5.94 -7.97
CA ASP A 89 4.34 -6.61 -8.44
C ASP A 89 3.92 -7.75 -7.51
N ASN A 90 4.89 -8.52 -7.01
CA ASN A 90 4.64 -9.74 -6.27
C ASN A 90 5.39 -9.73 -4.94
N ALA A 91 4.68 -9.86 -3.82
CA ALA A 91 5.29 -10.02 -2.49
C ALA A 91 4.32 -10.67 -1.50
N PHE A 92 4.86 -11.48 -0.60
CA PHE A 92 4.16 -11.88 0.62
C PHE A 92 4.54 -10.92 1.76
N ILE A 93 3.54 -10.43 2.48
CA ILE A 93 3.69 -9.53 3.63
C ILE A 93 3.14 -10.25 4.85
N GLU A 94 4.02 -10.88 5.62
CA GLU A 94 3.64 -11.60 6.83
C GLU A 94 3.65 -10.65 8.02
N ILE A 95 2.59 -10.64 8.81
CA ILE A 95 2.47 -9.85 10.04
C ILE A 95 1.86 -10.71 11.15
N ASP A 96 2.35 -10.50 12.37
CA ASP A 96 1.89 -11.19 13.59
C ASP A 96 0.89 -10.34 14.41
N SER A 97 0.22 -9.40 13.76
CA SER A 97 -0.70 -8.44 14.36
C SER A 97 -1.73 -7.96 13.33
N PRO A 98 -2.94 -7.50 13.74
CA PRO A 98 -3.95 -7.01 12.80
C PRO A 98 -3.62 -5.68 12.11
N GLU A 99 -2.52 -5.01 12.45
CA GLU A 99 -2.16 -3.69 11.93
C GLU A 99 -0.71 -3.68 11.40
N VAL A 100 -0.47 -3.01 10.27
CA VAL A 100 0.89 -2.78 9.75
C VAL A 100 1.63 -1.79 10.66
N PRO A 101 2.93 -2.01 10.98
CA PRO A 101 3.66 -1.08 11.84
C PRO A 101 3.73 0.31 11.23
N ILE A 102 3.48 1.36 12.03
CA ILE A 102 3.43 2.74 11.52
C ILE A 102 4.79 3.31 11.13
N MET A 103 5.87 2.71 11.63
CA MET A 103 7.24 3.17 11.45
C MET A 103 7.41 4.62 11.94
N ASP A 104 7.73 5.56 11.05
CA ASP A 104 7.83 6.99 11.34
C ASP A 104 6.60 7.80 10.87
N GLY A 105 5.53 7.11 10.45
CA GLY A 105 4.34 7.73 9.87
C GLY A 105 4.43 8.03 8.38
N SER A 106 5.54 7.68 7.72
CA SER A 106 5.74 7.85 6.28
C SER A 106 6.02 6.53 5.56
N ALA A 107 6.13 6.59 4.23
CA ALA A 107 6.58 5.46 3.42
C ALA A 107 8.11 5.29 3.40
N GLY A 108 8.88 6.26 3.92
CA GLY A 108 10.35 6.30 3.83
C GLY A 108 11.04 5.06 4.41
N PRO A 109 10.70 4.63 5.64
CA PRO A 109 11.26 3.41 6.23
C PRO A 109 10.97 2.15 5.40
N PHE A 110 9.77 2.04 4.80
CA PHE A 110 9.45 0.91 3.93
C PHE A 110 10.24 0.94 2.63
N VAL A 111 10.40 2.12 2.01
CA VAL A 111 11.27 2.28 0.83
C VAL A 111 12.69 1.83 1.16
N TYR A 112 13.23 2.22 2.31
CA TYR A 112 14.56 1.79 2.77
C TYR A 112 14.66 0.26 2.91
N LEU A 113 13.67 -0.37 3.58
CA LEU A 113 13.63 -1.83 3.74
C LEU A 113 13.56 -2.55 2.38
N LEU A 114 12.69 -2.10 1.48
CA LEU A 114 12.51 -2.69 0.15
C LEU A 114 13.77 -2.53 -0.73
N GLN A 115 14.43 -1.37 -0.68
CA GLN A 115 15.69 -1.15 -1.39
C GLN A 115 16.82 -2.00 -0.81
N THR A 116 16.85 -2.19 0.51
CA THR A 116 17.84 -3.04 1.20
C THR A 116 17.64 -4.51 0.84
N ALA A 117 16.39 -5.00 0.80
CA ALA A 117 16.05 -6.35 0.36
C ALA A 117 16.36 -6.59 -1.13
N GLY A 118 16.44 -5.51 -1.91
CA GLY A 118 16.71 -5.55 -3.34
C GLY A 118 15.50 -5.98 -4.16
N VAL A 119 15.54 -5.64 -5.45
CA VAL A 119 14.48 -5.96 -6.41
C VAL A 119 14.99 -7.03 -7.39
N GLN A 120 14.12 -7.98 -7.70
CA GLN A 120 14.35 -9.04 -8.66
C GLN A 120 13.29 -8.99 -9.76
N GLU A 121 13.73 -8.93 -11.02
CA GLU A 121 12.83 -9.07 -12.16
C GLU A 121 12.48 -10.55 -12.38
N GLN A 122 11.23 -10.80 -12.75
CA GLN A 122 10.68 -12.12 -13.01
C GLN A 122 10.41 -12.30 -14.52
N PRO A 123 10.42 -13.53 -15.05
CA PRO A 123 10.26 -13.79 -16.49
C PRO A 123 8.79 -13.67 -16.97
N ALA A 124 8.12 -12.57 -16.63
CA ALA A 124 6.73 -12.29 -16.98
C ALA A 124 6.48 -10.81 -17.24
N ALA A 125 5.46 -10.50 -18.06
CA ALA A 125 5.05 -9.13 -18.38
C ALA A 125 4.53 -8.40 -17.14
N LYS A 126 5.03 -7.19 -16.86
CA LYS A 126 4.33 -6.27 -15.97
C LYS A 126 3.05 -5.80 -16.66
N ARG A 127 1.92 -5.91 -15.95
CA ARG A 127 0.61 -5.47 -16.40
C ARG A 127 0.30 -4.10 -15.82
N PHE A 128 -0.28 -3.22 -16.64
CA PHE A 128 -0.68 -1.87 -16.22
C PHE A 128 -2.16 -1.68 -16.51
N ILE A 129 -2.84 -0.93 -15.63
CA ILE A 129 -4.20 -0.46 -15.87
C ILE A 129 -4.09 0.91 -16.54
N ARG A 130 -4.60 1.02 -17.78
CA ARG A 130 -4.65 2.27 -18.51
C ARG A 130 -6.06 2.87 -18.45
N VAL A 131 -6.17 4.09 -17.93
CA VAL A 131 -7.42 4.84 -17.91
C VAL A 131 -7.74 5.31 -19.33
N THR A 132 -8.83 4.82 -19.92
CA THR A 132 -9.23 5.14 -21.30
C THR A 132 -10.26 6.26 -21.39
N HIS A 133 -11.02 6.50 -20.32
CA HIS A 133 -12.02 7.55 -20.23
C HIS A 133 -12.04 8.17 -18.84
N LYS A 134 -12.53 9.40 -18.72
CA LYS A 134 -12.65 10.08 -17.42
C LYS A 134 -13.70 9.39 -16.56
N ILE A 135 -13.35 9.12 -15.30
CA ILE A 135 -14.26 8.61 -14.28
C ILE A 135 -14.17 9.55 -13.08
N THR A 136 -15.30 10.05 -12.59
CA THR A 136 -15.38 10.94 -11.44
C THR A 136 -16.41 10.40 -10.45
N PHE A 137 -16.03 10.38 -9.18
CA PHE A 137 -16.92 10.10 -8.06
C PHE A 137 -16.91 11.30 -7.11
N SER A 138 -18.08 11.66 -6.58
CA SER A 138 -18.26 12.77 -5.66
C SER A 138 -19.12 12.34 -4.48
N ASP A 139 -18.75 12.78 -3.28
CA ASP A 139 -19.50 12.59 -2.04
C ASP A 139 -19.41 13.88 -1.21
N GLY A 140 -20.51 14.64 -1.13
CA GLY A 140 -20.52 15.97 -0.55
C GLY A 140 -19.54 16.92 -1.26
N ASP A 141 -18.58 17.45 -0.50
CA ASP A 141 -17.49 18.33 -0.95
C ASP A 141 -16.24 17.58 -1.44
N LYS A 142 -16.22 16.24 -1.34
CA LYS A 142 -15.08 15.41 -1.74
C LYS A 142 -15.25 14.95 -3.18
N VAL A 143 -14.14 14.97 -3.94
CA VAL A 143 -14.11 14.48 -5.33
C VAL A 143 -12.86 13.68 -5.63
N ALA A 144 -13.03 12.52 -6.25
CA ALA A 144 -11.95 11.70 -6.80
C ALA A 144 -12.15 11.55 -8.32
N THR A 145 -11.08 11.70 -9.10
CA THR A 145 -11.18 11.65 -10.57
C THR A 145 -9.98 10.94 -11.19
N LEU A 146 -10.26 9.94 -12.04
CA LEU A 146 -9.30 9.34 -12.96
C LEU A 146 -9.47 9.96 -14.35
N ARG A 147 -8.37 10.31 -15.03
CA ARG A 147 -8.38 10.83 -16.40
C ARG A 147 -7.35 10.08 -17.24
N PRO A 148 -7.61 9.91 -18.56
CA PRO A 148 -6.58 9.44 -19.47
C PRO A 148 -5.34 10.34 -19.42
N TYR A 149 -4.17 9.73 -19.29
CA TYR A 149 -2.89 10.41 -19.26
C TYR A 149 -1.79 9.45 -19.74
N GLU A 150 -0.86 9.94 -20.55
CA GLU A 150 0.29 9.17 -21.04
C GLU A 150 1.40 9.17 -19.98
N GLY A 151 1.21 8.33 -18.96
CA GLY A 151 2.10 8.20 -17.82
C GLY A 151 1.33 7.96 -16.53
N PHE A 152 1.95 8.29 -15.40
CA PHE A 152 1.28 8.37 -14.11
C PHE A 152 1.42 9.80 -13.59
N ARG A 153 0.39 10.31 -12.92
CA ARG A 153 0.42 11.62 -12.28
C ARG A 153 -0.66 11.65 -11.22
N VAL A 154 -0.29 12.07 -10.02
CA VAL A 154 -1.24 12.30 -8.92
C VAL A 154 -1.30 13.79 -8.61
N THR A 155 -2.49 14.28 -8.29
CA THR A 155 -2.72 15.63 -7.76
C THR A 155 -3.77 15.51 -6.67
N PHE A 156 -3.51 16.13 -5.54
CA PHE A 156 -4.38 16.11 -4.38
C PHE A 156 -4.52 17.53 -3.83
N ALA A 157 -5.66 17.81 -3.21
CA ALA A 157 -5.92 19.07 -2.53
C ALA A 157 -6.58 18.75 -1.18
N ILE A 158 -6.16 19.48 -0.15
CA ILE A 158 -6.76 19.42 1.19
C ILE A 158 -7.32 20.80 1.51
N ASP A 159 -8.46 20.81 2.20
CA ASP A 159 -9.03 22.03 2.77
C ASP A 159 -9.40 21.73 4.23
N PHE A 160 -8.59 22.27 5.14
CA PHE A 160 -8.85 22.17 6.57
C PHE A 160 -9.09 23.59 7.08
N ASP A 161 -10.24 23.83 7.71
CA ASP A 161 -10.53 25.10 8.38
C ASP A 161 -9.75 25.19 9.70
N HIS A 162 -8.44 25.33 9.57
CA HIS A 162 -7.51 25.44 10.67
C HIS A 162 -6.46 26.51 10.32
N PRO A 163 -6.09 27.43 11.25
CA PRO A 163 -5.15 28.51 10.98
C PRO A 163 -3.79 28.04 10.40
N TYR A 164 -3.35 26.84 10.78
CA TYR A 164 -2.11 26.24 10.26
C TYR A 164 -2.20 25.77 8.78
N SER A 165 -3.41 25.64 8.26
CA SER A 165 -3.71 25.05 6.94
C SER A 165 -4.12 26.09 5.89
N ARG A 166 -4.45 27.33 6.29
CA ARG A 166 -5.01 28.40 5.44
C ARG A 166 -4.20 28.81 4.19
N ASN A 167 -2.99 28.29 4.01
CA ASN A 167 -2.13 28.56 2.84
C ASN A 167 -1.60 27.31 2.12
N LYS A 168 -2.19 26.13 2.33
CA LYS A 168 -1.68 24.86 1.77
C LYS A 168 -2.61 24.24 0.72
N SER A 169 -2.79 24.91 -0.41
CA SER A 169 -2.99 24.19 -1.68
C SER A 169 -1.65 23.53 -2.05
N ALA A 170 -1.25 22.51 -1.32
CA ALA A 170 -0.07 21.73 -1.64
C ALA A 170 -0.39 20.92 -2.89
N MET A 171 -0.07 21.46 -4.06
CA MET A 171 -0.06 20.70 -5.30
C MET A 171 1.14 19.75 -5.23
N GLN A 172 1.00 18.67 -4.45
CA GLN A 172 1.99 17.62 -4.40
C GLN A 172 1.93 16.89 -5.73
N ARG A 173 2.82 17.29 -6.64
CA ARG A 173 3.07 16.61 -7.91
C ARG A 173 3.83 15.33 -7.57
N SER A 174 3.11 14.26 -7.25
CA SER A 174 3.73 12.94 -7.20
C SER A 174 3.82 12.41 -8.63
N ILE A 175 5.08 12.12 -9.00
CA ILE A 175 5.69 11.57 -10.23
C ILE A 175 4.71 11.23 -11.35
#